data_AF-K2EML9-F1
#
_entry.id   AF-K2EML9-F1
#
_cell.length_a   1.000
_cell.length_b   1.000
_cell.length_c   1.000
_cell.angle_alpha   90.00
_cell.angle_beta   90.00
_cell.angle_gamma   90.00
#
_symmetry.space_group_name_H-M   'P 1'
#
loop_
_entity.id
_entity.type
_entity.pdbx_description
1 polymer ?
#
loop_
_entity_poly.entity_id
_entity_poly.type
_entity_poly.pdbx_seq_one_letter_code
_entity_poly.pdbx_strand_id
1 'polypeptide(L)'
;MTTQIVTDEQLGKLSRRMHDLFERVRTGGVNFDEAMSGLQQLADTTSQTEVGRWQKFYNKVFGESLDFSNIHIPEKPGDDWWLIILAKGMTPEKLLQKCREKFGVWKWTNDSLDEIVISDRAAKDVHYAIWVKSNVEADEEFKNISANQLKEQGHNGITLEERLVLELLYFWRTKKHLDIQNWTLCSGSRYASGNVPSVSWSDDKMGVDWCDPDYAVGRLRSRQAVS
;
A
#
# COMPACT_ATOMS: atom_id res chain seq x y z
N MET A 1 16.94 7.96 -10.69
CA MET A 1 15.52 7.55 -10.62
C MET A 1 14.85 8.26 -11.77
N THR A 2 14.40 7.53 -12.79
CA THR A 2 13.65 8.14 -13.88
C THR A 2 12.21 8.21 -13.40
N THR A 3 11.84 9.33 -12.77
CA THR A 3 10.44 9.72 -12.66
C THR A 3 9.91 9.66 -14.09
N GLN A 4 8.92 8.82 -14.40
CA GLN A 4 8.21 8.94 -15.66
C GLN A 4 7.39 10.22 -15.56
N ILE A 5 8.04 11.35 -15.85
CA ILE A 5 7.37 12.63 -15.99
C ILE A 5 6.54 12.49 -17.25
N VAL A 6 5.21 12.51 -17.10
CA VAL A 6 4.31 12.59 -18.25
C VAL A 6 4.60 13.93 -18.91
N THR A 7 5.16 13.87 -20.11
CA THR A 7 5.52 15.06 -20.87
C THR A 7 4.27 15.80 -21.32
N ASP A 8 4.37 17.12 -21.54
CA ASP A 8 3.28 17.92 -22.12
C ASP A 8 2.81 17.34 -23.47
N GLU A 9 3.71 16.71 -24.21
CA GLU A 9 3.39 16.03 -25.45
C GLU A 9 2.49 14.80 -25.21
N GLN A 10 2.76 14.01 -24.17
CA GLN A 10 1.93 12.87 -23.78
C GLN A 10 0.55 13.32 -23.27
N LEU A 11 0.51 14.37 -22.45
CA LEU A 11 -0.75 14.98 -21.99
C LEU A 11 -1.56 15.52 -23.17
N GLY A 12 -0.92 16.21 -24.11
CA GLY A 12 -1.56 16.74 -25.31
C GLY A 12 -2.06 15.65 -26.26
N LYS A 13 -1.38 14.49 -26.31
CA LYS A 13 -1.88 13.31 -27.07
C LYS A 13 -3.09 12.67 -26.39
N LEU A 14 -3.07 12.53 -25.06
CA LEU A 14 -4.19 11.97 -24.31
C LEU A 14 -5.44 12.85 -24.40
N SER A 15 -5.29 14.16 -24.16
CA SER A 15 -6.37 15.13 -24.25
C SER A 15 -7.05 15.12 -25.62
N ARG A 16 -6.27 15.09 -26.70
CA ARG A 16 -6.81 14.98 -28.07
C ARG A 16 -7.57 13.68 -28.30
N ARG A 17 -7.09 12.55 -27.79
CA ARG A 17 -7.77 11.25 -27.91
C ARG A 17 -9.07 11.22 -27.13
N MET A 18 -9.09 11.78 -25.91
CA MET A 18 -10.30 11.91 -25.11
C MET A 18 -11.33 12.82 -25.80
N HIS A 19 -10.89 13.95 -26.35
CA HIS A 19 -11.76 14.87 -27.06
C HIS A 19 -12.35 14.23 -28.33
N ASP A 20 -11.53 13.55 -29.13
CA ASP A 20 -11.98 12.81 -30.32
C ASP A 20 -13.00 11.71 -29.96
N LEU A 21 -12.73 10.94 -28.89
CA LEU A 21 -13.67 9.94 -28.40
C LEU A 21 -15.00 10.59 -27.97
N PHE A 22 -14.94 11.68 -27.21
CA PHE A 22 -16.12 12.41 -26.76
C PHE A 22 -16.95 12.95 -27.95
N GLU A 23 -16.30 13.55 -28.95
CA GLU A 23 -16.97 14.06 -30.14
C GLU A 23 -17.61 12.95 -30.98
N ARG A 24 -16.95 11.79 -31.08
CA ARG A 24 -17.52 10.62 -31.76
C ARG A 24 -18.75 10.09 -31.05
N VAL A 25 -18.75 10.06 -29.72
CA VAL A 25 -19.93 9.68 -28.93
C VAL A 25 -21.04 10.72 -29.09
N ARG A 26 -20.71 12.02 -28.98
CA ARG A 26 -21.66 13.13 -29.10
C ARG A 26 -22.35 13.20 -30.47
N THR A 27 -21.61 12.92 -31.53
CA THR A 27 -22.12 12.93 -32.91
C THR A 27 -22.76 11.61 -33.34
N GLY A 28 -22.80 10.60 -32.45
CA GLY A 28 -23.37 9.28 -32.72
C GLY A 28 -22.49 8.38 -33.59
N GLY A 29 -21.22 8.75 -33.82
CA GLY A 29 -20.24 7.93 -34.53
C GLY A 29 -19.73 6.72 -33.72
N VAL A 30 -19.90 6.73 -32.41
CA VAL A 30 -19.72 5.58 -31.50
C VAL A 30 -20.86 5.58 -30.49
N ASN A 31 -21.43 4.41 -30.19
CA ASN A 31 -22.46 4.30 -29.16
C ASN A 31 -21.87 4.54 -27.76
N PHE A 32 -22.58 5.28 -26.91
CA PHE A 32 -22.15 5.57 -25.54
C PHE A 32 -21.86 4.29 -24.72
N ASP A 33 -22.73 3.29 -24.81
CA ASP A 33 -22.59 2.03 -24.04
C ASP A 33 -21.36 1.24 -24.51
N GLU A 34 -21.09 1.24 -25.82
CA GLU A 34 -19.88 0.60 -26.39
C GLU A 34 -18.60 1.33 -25.97
N ALA A 35 -18.61 2.66 -25.98
CA ALA A 35 -17.48 3.46 -25.53
C ALA A 35 -17.19 3.23 -24.04
N MET A 36 -18.24 3.19 -23.20
CA MET A 36 -18.08 2.91 -21.78
C MET A 36 -17.62 1.48 -21.50
N SER A 37 -18.15 0.48 -22.22
CA SER A 37 -17.70 -0.91 -22.12
C SER A 37 -16.22 -1.06 -22.48
N GLY A 38 -15.76 -0.38 -23.53
CA GLY A 38 -14.35 -0.37 -23.93
C GLY A 38 -13.43 0.31 -22.91
N LEU A 39 -13.86 1.44 -22.32
CA LEU A 39 -13.12 2.10 -21.24
C LEU A 39 -13.03 1.23 -19.98
N GLN A 40 -14.13 0.56 -19.62
CA GLN A 40 -14.17 -0.40 -18.53
C GLN A 40 -13.18 -1.54 -18.79
N GLN A 41 -13.14 -2.10 -20.00
CA GLN A 41 -12.21 -3.16 -20.37
C GLN A 41 -10.72 -2.72 -20.26
N LEU A 42 -10.40 -1.47 -20.58
CA LEU A 42 -9.05 -0.92 -20.42
C LEU A 42 -8.68 -0.75 -18.94
N ALA A 43 -9.62 -0.29 -18.12
CA ALA A 43 -9.45 -0.21 -16.66
C ALA A 43 -9.26 -1.62 -16.06
N ASP A 44 -10.08 -2.58 -16.46
CA ASP A 44 -10.01 -3.98 -16.03
C ASP A 44 -8.68 -4.63 -16.43
N THR A 45 -8.18 -4.34 -17.65
CA THR A 45 -6.86 -4.82 -18.10
C THR A 45 -5.74 -4.25 -17.22
N THR A 46 -5.83 -2.98 -16.82
CA THR A 46 -4.86 -2.34 -15.92
C THR A 46 -4.90 -3.02 -14.54
N SER A 47 -6.09 -3.27 -13.99
CA SER A 47 -6.28 -4.00 -12.73
C SER A 47 -5.71 -5.42 -12.80
N GLN A 48 -5.98 -6.17 -13.89
CA GLN A 48 -5.40 -7.49 -14.13
C GLN A 48 -3.87 -7.48 -14.18
N THR A 49 -3.25 -6.41 -14.70
CA THR A 49 -1.78 -6.28 -14.68
C THR A 49 -1.22 -6.05 -13.27
N GLU A 50 -1.97 -5.39 -12.38
CA GLU A 50 -1.56 -5.17 -11.00
C GLU A 50 -1.73 -6.44 -10.15
N VAL A 51 -2.85 -7.14 -10.31
CA VAL A 51 -3.09 -8.45 -9.67
C VAL A 51 -2.02 -9.47 -10.09
N GLY A 52 -1.74 -9.58 -11.39
CA GLY A 52 -0.69 -10.48 -11.89
C GLY A 52 0.70 -10.15 -11.34
N ARG A 53 0.99 -8.86 -11.08
CA ARG A 53 2.23 -8.43 -10.42
C ARG A 53 2.30 -8.95 -8.99
N TRP A 54 1.20 -8.88 -8.23
CA TRP A 54 1.12 -9.40 -6.87
C TRP A 54 1.29 -10.92 -6.84
N GLN A 55 0.65 -11.66 -7.75
CA GLN A 55 0.85 -13.12 -7.87
C GLN A 55 2.34 -13.47 -8.12
N LYS A 56 2.99 -12.73 -9.03
CA LYS A 56 4.42 -12.90 -9.31
C LYS A 56 5.30 -12.56 -8.11
N PHE A 57 4.95 -11.50 -7.36
CA PHE A 57 5.64 -11.12 -6.13
C PHE A 57 5.56 -12.25 -5.09
N TYR A 58 4.36 -12.75 -4.78
CA TYR A 58 4.20 -13.85 -3.81
C TYR A 58 4.94 -15.12 -4.25
N ASN A 59 4.87 -15.48 -5.53
CA ASN A 59 5.62 -16.61 -6.05
C ASN A 59 7.14 -16.43 -5.89
N LYS A 60 7.68 -15.25 -6.22
CA LYS A 60 9.13 -15.02 -6.21
C LYS A 60 9.71 -14.75 -4.82
N VAL A 61 8.94 -14.15 -3.92
CA VAL A 61 9.42 -13.76 -2.59
C VAL A 61 9.08 -14.82 -1.55
N PHE A 62 7.90 -15.42 -1.64
CA PHE A 62 7.41 -16.40 -0.66
C PHE A 62 7.41 -17.84 -1.18
N GLY A 63 7.52 -18.05 -2.50
CA GLY A 63 7.37 -19.39 -3.09
C GLY A 63 5.91 -19.84 -3.20
N GLU A 64 4.94 -18.94 -2.96
CA GLU A 64 3.53 -19.26 -2.92
C GLU A 64 2.86 -18.93 -4.26
N SER A 65 2.20 -19.92 -4.87
CA SER A 65 1.38 -19.72 -6.08
C SER A 65 -0.05 -19.40 -5.63
N LEU A 66 -0.39 -18.12 -5.62
CA LEU A 66 -1.68 -17.63 -5.14
C LEU A 66 -2.59 -17.23 -6.30
N ASP A 67 -3.88 -17.51 -6.13
CA ASP A 67 -4.93 -17.05 -7.03
C ASP A 67 -5.68 -15.87 -6.41
N PHE A 68 -5.74 -14.77 -7.15
CA PHE A 68 -6.41 -13.53 -6.75
C PHE A 68 -7.52 -13.16 -7.75
N SER A 69 -7.97 -14.07 -8.61
CA SER A 69 -9.00 -13.77 -9.63
C SER A 69 -10.30 -13.21 -9.04
N ASN A 70 -10.64 -13.63 -7.82
CA ASN A 70 -11.87 -13.27 -7.12
C ASN A 70 -11.67 -12.24 -6.01
N ILE A 71 -10.50 -11.58 -5.95
CA ILE A 71 -10.25 -10.58 -4.92
C ILE A 71 -11.07 -9.32 -5.23
N HIS A 72 -11.76 -8.80 -4.21
CA HIS A 72 -12.36 -7.48 -4.30
C HIS A 72 -11.27 -6.42 -4.16
N ILE A 73 -11.16 -5.55 -5.17
CA ILE A 73 -10.26 -4.39 -5.14
C ILE A 73 -11.14 -3.15 -4.96
N PRO A 74 -10.90 -2.34 -3.91
CA PRO A 74 -11.66 -1.11 -3.69
C PRO A 74 -11.48 -0.13 -4.86
N GLU A 75 -12.38 0.84 -5.00
CA GLU A 75 -12.22 1.90 -6.00
C GLU A 75 -10.93 2.69 -5.75
N LYS A 76 -10.14 2.90 -6.81
CA LYS A 76 -8.86 3.60 -6.70
C LYS A 76 -9.11 5.10 -6.48
N PRO A 77 -8.60 5.73 -5.40
CA PRO A 77 -8.94 7.13 -5.11
C PRO A 77 -8.35 8.16 -6.08
N GLY A 78 -7.37 7.78 -6.90
CA GLY A 78 -6.70 8.64 -7.86
C GLY A 78 -5.47 7.96 -8.46
N ASP A 79 -4.64 8.70 -9.20
CA ASP A 79 -3.50 8.10 -9.91
C ASP A 79 -2.35 7.69 -8.98
N ASP A 80 -2.10 8.48 -7.91
CA ASP A 80 -0.96 8.35 -6.99
C ASP A 80 -1.21 7.36 -5.83
N TRP A 81 -1.68 6.16 -6.16
CA TRP A 81 -1.95 5.10 -5.19
C TRP A 81 -1.34 3.76 -5.62
N TRP A 82 -0.71 3.08 -4.67
CA TRP A 82 -0.22 1.71 -4.79
C TRP A 82 -1.26 0.73 -4.27
N LEU A 83 -1.56 -0.28 -5.08
CA LEU A 83 -2.34 -1.44 -4.66
C LEU A 83 -1.50 -2.29 -3.71
N ILE A 84 -2.04 -2.61 -2.54
CA ILE A 84 -1.57 -3.68 -1.66
C ILE A 84 -2.55 -4.84 -1.73
N ILE A 85 -2.05 -6.05 -1.98
CA ILE A 85 -2.81 -7.29 -1.78
C ILE A 85 -2.17 -8.07 -0.64
N LEU A 86 -2.87 -8.18 0.49
CA LEU A 86 -2.43 -9.01 1.60
C LEU A 86 -3.01 -10.41 1.45
N ALA A 87 -2.13 -11.41 1.34
CA ALA A 87 -2.55 -12.78 1.17
C ALA A 87 -3.02 -13.42 2.48
N LYS A 88 -3.99 -14.35 2.39
CA LYS A 88 -4.47 -15.10 3.56
C LYS A 88 -3.32 -15.80 4.28
N GLY A 89 -3.35 -15.79 5.60
CA GLY A 89 -2.28 -16.33 6.45
C GLY A 89 -0.98 -15.52 6.48
N MET A 90 -0.97 -14.29 5.95
CA MET A 90 0.16 -13.38 6.11
C MET A 90 0.04 -12.64 7.45
N THR A 91 0.75 -13.15 8.45
CA THR A 91 0.81 -12.60 9.80
C THR A 91 1.99 -11.63 9.96
N PRO A 92 1.98 -10.71 10.96
CA PRO A 92 3.10 -9.83 11.25
C PRO A 92 4.46 -10.53 11.34
N GLU A 93 4.54 -11.63 12.09
CA GLU A 93 5.80 -12.36 12.32
C GLU A 93 6.27 -13.06 11.04
N LYS A 94 5.35 -13.66 10.26
CA LYS A 94 5.68 -14.27 8.95
C LYS A 94 6.27 -13.25 7.98
N LEU A 95 5.66 -12.06 7.90
CA LEU A 95 6.13 -10.97 7.05
C LEU A 95 7.48 -10.43 7.53
N LEU A 96 7.64 -10.22 8.85
CA LEU A 96 8.89 -9.74 9.43
C LEU A 96 10.03 -10.73 9.22
N GLN A 97 9.79 -12.03 9.36
CA GLN A 97 10.76 -13.07 9.05
C GLN A 97 11.18 -13.01 7.58
N LYS A 98 10.23 -12.80 6.67
CA LYS A 98 10.53 -12.64 5.26
C LYS A 98 11.38 -11.40 4.99
N CYS A 99 11.14 -10.28 5.68
CA CYS A 99 12.00 -9.10 5.64
C CYS A 99 13.44 -9.43 6.07
N ARG A 100 13.59 -10.18 7.17
CA ARG A 100 14.89 -10.59 7.72
C ARG A 100 15.71 -11.46 6.77
N GLU A 101 15.07 -12.23 5.90
CA GLU A 101 15.75 -13.01 4.84
C GLU A 101 16.31 -12.12 3.71
N LYS A 102 15.81 -10.89 3.56
CA LYS A 102 16.14 -10.01 2.43
C LYS A 102 17.05 -8.85 2.82
N PHE A 103 16.93 -8.35 4.04
CA PHE A 103 17.68 -7.20 4.54
C PHE A 103 17.74 -7.21 6.08
N GLY A 104 18.53 -6.29 6.65
CA GLY A 104 18.67 -6.15 8.10
C GLY A 104 17.34 -5.79 8.76
N VAL A 105 16.98 -6.50 9.83
CA VAL A 105 15.75 -6.25 10.59
C VAL A 105 16.04 -6.28 12.08
N TRP A 106 15.43 -5.37 12.82
CA TRP A 106 15.36 -5.35 14.27
C TRP A 106 13.90 -5.23 14.72
N LYS A 107 13.55 -5.85 15.85
CA LYS A 107 12.28 -5.61 16.54
C LYS A 107 12.53 -5.37 18.03
N TRP A 108 11.73 -4.52 18.65
CA TRP A 108 11.90 -4.10 20.05
C TRP A 108 11.67 -5.21 21.08
N THR A 109 10.94 -6.26 20.72
CA THR A 109 10.56 -7.38 21.58
C THR A 109 11.09 -8.72 21.07
N ASN A 110 11.25 -9.68 21.98
CA ASN A 110 11.50 -11.08 21.63
C ASN A 110 10.20 -11.86 21.36
N ASP A 111 9.05 -11.33 21.79
CA ASP A 111 7.76 -11.99 21.64
C ASP A 111 7.36 -12.07 20.16
N SER A 112 6.51 -13.05 19.83
CA SER A 112 5.93 -13.15 18.50
C SER A 112 5.00 -11.97 18.24
N LEU A 113 5.20 -11.25 17.13
CA LEU A 113 4.30 -10.17 16.75
C LEU A 113 2.87 -10.68 16.52
N ASP A 114 2.70 -11.96 16.18
CA ASP A 114 1.38 -12.59 15.99
C ASP A 114 0.59 -12.72 17.30
N GLU A 115 1.26 -12.70 18.44
CA GLU A 115 0.64 -12.81 19.77
C GLU A 115 0.33 -11.45 20.38
N ILE A 116 1.14 -10.44 20.05
CA ILE A 116 1.09 -9.14 20.72
C ILE A 116 0.51 -8.02 19.84
N VAL A 117 0.36 -8.20 18.53
CA VAL A 117 -0.19 -7.20 17.61
C VAL A 117 -1.61 -7.57 17.19
N ILE A 118 -2.51 -6.60 17.30
CA ILE A 118 -3.90 -6.66 16.83
C ILE A 118 -4.06 -5.58 15.77
N SER A 119 -4.49 -5.98 14.57
CA SER A 119 -4.70 -5.08 13.43
C SER A 119 -6.19 -4.96 13.10
N ASP A 120 -6.61 -3.75 12.72
CA ASP A 120 -7.99 -3.44 12.30
C ASP A 120 -8.38 -4.25 11.04
N ARG A 121 -7.39 -4.57 10.21
CA ARG A 121 -7.50 -5.46 9.04
C ARG A 121 -6.45 -6.55 9.14
N ALA A 122 -6.88 -7.79 8.93
CA ALA A 122 -5.99 -8.95 8.94
C ALA A 122 -6.45 -9.99 7.92
N ALA A 123 -5.52 -10.53 7.16
CA ALA A 123 -5.80 -11.54 6.14
C ALA A 123 -5.81 -12.93 6.78
N LYS A 124 -6.68 -13.15 7.77
CA LYS A 124 -6.75 -14.44 8.50
C LYS A 124 -7.25 -15.55 7.56
N ASP A 125 -8.47 -15.40 7.08
CA ASP A 125 -9.15 -16.43 6.27
C ASP A 125 -9.28 -16.06 4.79
N VAL A 126 -9.20 -14.77 4.47
CA VAL A 126 -9.42 -14.23 3.13
C VAL A 126 -8.27 -13.30 2.71
N HIS A 127 -8.00 -13.28 1.41
CA HIS A 127 -7.16 -12.26 0.79
C HIS A 127 -7.94 -10.94 0.80
N TYR A 128 -7.25 -9.82 0.97
CA TYR A 128 -7.87 -8.51 0.80
C TYR A 128 -6.91 -7.54 0.11
N ALA A 129 -7.49 -6.49 -0.46
CA ALA A 129 -6.76 -5.44 -1.14
C ALA A 129 -7.06 -4.08 -0.53
N ILE A 130 -6.06 -3.20 -0.52
CA ILE A 130 -6.20 -1.80 -0.13
C ILE A 130 -5.37 -0.91 -1.07
N TRP A 131 -5.66 0.38 -1.06
CA TRP A 131 -4.84 1.40 -1.67
C TRP A 131 -4.10 2.19 -0.59
N VAL A 132 -2.82 2.48 -0.84
CA VAL A 132 -2.02 3.46 -0.07
C VAL A 132 -1.38 4.47 -1.01
N LYS A 133 -1.10 5.69 -0.55
CA LYS A 133 -0.44 6.70 -1.41
C LYS A 133 0.92 6.21 -1.93
N SER A 134 1.27 6.62 -3.15
CA SER A 134 2.47 6.17 -3.85
C SER A 134 3.74 6.95 -3.52
N ASN A 135 3.95 7.27 -2.25
CA ASN A 135 5.08 8.03 -1.71
C ASN A 135 6.10 7.12 -1.00
N VAL A 136 7.39 7.43 -1.18
CA VAL A 136 8.49 6.66 -0.55
C VAL A 136 8.53 6.87 0.95
N GLU A 137 8.37 8.11 1.39
CA GLU A 137 8.17 8.46 2.80
C GLU A 137 6.68 8.48 3.10
N ALA A 138 6.29 8.15 4.33
CA ALA A 138 4.91 8.25 4.80
C ALA A 138 4.31 9.65 4.65
N ASP A 139 2.99 9.68 4.54
CA ASP A 139 2.17 10.81 4.13
C ASP A 139 2.46 12.06 4.96
N GLU A 140 2.84 13.14 4.27
CA GLU A 140 3.32 14.36 4.92
C GLU A 140 2.20 15.11 5.64
N GLU A 141 0.97 15.02 5.14
CA GLU A 141 -0.20 15.64 5.77
C GLU A 141 -0.54 15.05 7.15
N PHE A 142 -0.08 13.82 7.46
CA PHE A 142 -0.27 13.18 8.76
C PHE A 142 0.94 13.29 9.69
N LYS A 143 1.85 14.23 9.37
CA LYS A 143 3.00 14.54 10.21
C LYS A 143 2.60 15.18 11.53
N ASN A 144 3.24 14.73 12.61
CA ASN A 144 3.06 15.30 13.94
C ASN A 144 1.60 15.21 14.44
N ILE A 145 0.88 14.17 14.04
CA ILE A 145 -0.45 13.83 14.53
C ILE A 145 -0.36 12.47 15.23
N SER A 146 -0.85 12.39 16.46
CA SER A 146 -0.81 11.15 17.24
C SER A 146 -1.80 10.11 16.72
N ALA A 147 -1.64 8.86 17.12
CA ALA A 147 -2.56 7.81 16.68
C ALA A 147 -4.00 8.03 17.19
N ASN A 148 -4.16 8.61 18.38
CA ASN A 148 -5.47 8.97 18.92
C ASN A 148 -6.11 10.13 18.15
N GLN A 149 -5.34 11.17 17.82
CA GLN A 149 -5.83 12.28 16.98
C GLN A 149 -6.21 11.82 15.58
N LEU A 150 -5.43 10.92 14.98
CA LEU A 150 -5.78 10.30 13.69
C LEU A 150 -7.11 9.56 13.78
N LYS A 151 -7.31 8.77 14.85
CA LYS A 151 -8.57 8.06 15.07
C LYS A 151 -9.76 9.01 15.23
N GLU A 152 -9.59 10.11 15.96
CA GLU A 152 -10.63 11.15 16.12
C GLU A 152 -11.01 11.81 14.80
N GLN A 153 -10.05 11.94 13.87
CA GLN A 153 -10.26 12.47 12.52
C GLN A 153 -10.87 11.43 11.55
N GLY A 154 -11.15 10.21 12.01
CA GLY A 154 -11.62 9.12 11.15
C GLY A 154 -10.55 8.62 10.18
N HIS A 155 -9.26 8.85 10.46
CA HIS A 155 -8.17 8.39 9.62
C HIS A 155 -8.05 6.87 9.68
N ASN A 156 -8.20 6.25 8.51
CA ASN A 156 -7.93 4.83 8.35
C ASN A 156 -6.45 4.62 8.01
N GLY A 157 -5.64 4.27 9.01
CA GLY A 157 -4.20 4.12 8.83
C GLY A 157 -3.77 2.71 8.44
N ILE A 158 -2.62 2.61 7.78
CA ILE A 158 -1.98 1.34 7.43
C ILE A 158 -1.76 0.45 8.66
N THR A 159 -1.95 -0.87 8.50
CA THR A 159 -1.57 -1.87 9.52
C THR A 159 -0.10 -2.22 9.43
N LEU A 160 0.42 -2.91 10.46
CA LEU A 160 1.80 -3.40 10.45
C LEU A 160 2.04 -4.39 9.31
N GLU A 161 1.13 -5.33 9.08
CA GLU A 161 1.21 -6.32 8.01
C GLU A 161 1.24 -5.65 6.63
N GLU A 162 0.34 -4.68 6.41
CA GLU A 162 0.28 -3.90 5.18
C GLU A 162 1.60 -3.15 4.95
N ARG A 163 2.17 -2.54 5.99
CA ARG A 163 3.46 -1.84 5.90
C ARG A 163 4.62 -2.79 5.60
N LEU A 164 4.66 -3.96 6.22
CA LEU A 164 5.72 -4.95 6.00
C LEU A 164 5.65 -5.58 4.61
N VAL A 165 4.46 -5.94 4.12
CA VAL A 165 4.32 -6.47 2.76
C VAL A 165 4.64 -5.42 1.70
N LEU A 166 4.29 -4.16 1.96
CA LEU A 166 4.65 -3.03 1.09
C LEU A 166 6.17 -2.85 1.02
N GLU A 167 6.88 -2.96 2.15
CA GLU A 167 8.36 -2.95 2.16
C GLU A 167 8.92 -4.03 1.24
N LEU A 168 8.46 -5.27 1.41
CA LEU A 168 8.93 -6.42 0.64
C LEU A 168 8.68 -6.23 -0.86
N LEU A 169 7.49 -5.74 -1.23
CA LEU A 169 7.17 -5.46 -2.63
C LEU A 169 8.09 -4.36 -3.19
N TYR A 170 8.24 -3.26 -2.46
CA TYR A 170 9.05 -2.12 -2.89
C TYR A 170 10.51 -2.52 -3.04
N PHE A 171 11.08 -3.22 -2.06
CA PHE A 171 12.43 -3.75 -2.11
C PHE A 171 12.61 -4.77 -3.24
N TRP A 172 11.65 -5.68 -3.44
CA TRP A 172 11.71 -6.65 -4.54
C TRP A 172 11.84 -5.95 -5.90
N ARG A 173 11.05 -4.90 -6.13
CA ARG A 173 11.03 -4.12 -7.38
C ARG A 173 12.23 -3.21 -7.58
N THR A 174 12.70 -2.56 -6.52
CA THR A 174 13.60 -1.40 -6.64
C THR A 174 14.98 -1.62 -6.03
N LYS A 175 15.12 -2.63 -5.16
CA LYS A 175 16.27 -2.82 -4.26
C LYS A 175 16.54 -1.62 -3.35
N LYS A 176 15.48 -0.85 -3.05
CA LYS A 176 15.46 0.29 -2.13
C LYS A 176 14.41 0.08 -1.04
N HIS A 177 14.41 0.98 -0.07
CA HIS A 177 13.57 0.91 1.13
C HIS A 177 12.65 2.12 1.25
N LEU A 178 11.52 1.91 1.94
CA LEU A 178 10.55 2.97 2.26
C LEU A 178 10.88 3.59 3.62
N ASP A 179 10.47 4.84 3.82
CA ASP A 179 10.59 5.56 5.09
C ASP A 179 12.02 5.59 5.65
N ILE A 180 12.97 6.05 4.83
CA ILE A 180 14.37 6.19 5.24
C ILE A 180 14.54 7.39 6.17
N GLN A 181 13.76 8.45 5.97
CA GLN A 181 13.89 9.70 6.74
C GLN A 181 12.89 9.79 7.91
N ASN A 182 11.71 9.21 7.74
CA ASN A 182 10.61 9.28 8.69
C ASN A 182 10.24 7.89 9.21
N TRP A 183 9.35 7.84 10.19
CA TRP A 183 8.84 6.61 10.77
C TRP A 183 7.38 6.46 10.37
N THR A 184 7.02 5.32 9.78
CA THR A 184 5.62 4.99 9.56
C THR A 184 4.99 4.60 10.89
N LEU A 185 3.99 5.36 11.33
CA LEU A 185 3.07 5.01 12.40
C LEU A 185 1.98 4.10 11.83
N CYS A 186 2.00 2.81 12.19
CA CYS A 186 1.01 1.84 11.73
C CYS A 186 -0.27 1.97 12.56
N SER A 187 -0.97 3.10 12.40
CA SER A 187 -2.10 3.47 13.26
C SER A 187 -3.34 2.57 13.10
N GLY A 188 -3.38 1.70 12.08
CA GLY A 188 -4.37 0.62 11.95
C GLY A 188 -4.03 -0.65 12.75
N SER A 189 -2.95 -0.61 13.56
CA SER A 189 -2.55 -1.71 14.45
C SER A 189 -2.32 -1.20 15.87
N ARG A 190 -2.45 -2.10 16.85
CA ARG A 190 -2.13 -1.87 18.26
C ARG A 190 -1.41 -3.07 18.84
N TYR A 191 -0.45 -2.82 19.71
CA TYR A 191 0.01 -3.84 20.63
C TYR A 191 -1.06 -4.11 21.69
N ALA A 192 -1.02 -5.28 22.34
CA ALA A 192 -1.91 -5.62 23.45
C ALA A 192 -1.87 -4.59 24.61
N SER A 193 -0.76 -3.84 24.75
CA SER A 193 -0.62 -2.74 25.71
C SER A 193 -1.34 -1.44 25.32
N GLY A 194 -1.88 -1.34 24.10
CA GLY A 194 -2.47 -0.12 23.54
C GLY A 194 -1.48 0.78 22.78
N ASN A 195 -0.18 0.48 22.82
CA ASN A 195 0.82 1.18 22.01
C ASN A 195 0.65 0.90 20.52
N VAL A 196 1.17 1.77 19.66
CA VAL A 196 1.03 1.68 18.21
C VAL A 196 2.33 1.20 17.58
N PRO A 197 2.32 0.16 16.72
CA PRO A 197 3.52 -0.23 15.99
C PRO A 197 4.05 0.91 15.12
N SER A 198 5.37 1.05 15.10
CA SER A 198 6.06 1.97 14.20
C SER A 198 7.14 1.22 13.43
N VAL A 199 7.37 1.65 12.19
CA VAL A 199 8.40 1.09 11.31
C VAL A 199 9.32 2.20 10.86
N SER A 200 10.62 2.00 11.03
CA SER A 200 11.65 2.97 10.70
C SER A 200 12.92 2.31 10.17
N TRP A 201 13.83 3.11 9.61
CA TRP A 201 15.16 2.67 9.24
C TRP A 201 16.21 3.34 10.13
N SER A 202 17.14 2.53 10.66
CA SER A 202 18.33 2.99 11.39
C SER A 202 19.46 1.97 11.21
N ASP A 203 20.69 2.45 11.06
CA ASP A 203 21.90 1.59 10.95
C ASP A 203 21.75 0.42 9.97
N ASP A 204 21.25 0.70 8.77
CA ASP A 204 20.98 -0.26 7.68
C ASP A 204 20.01 -1.40 8.05
N LYS A 205 19.15 -1.18 9.06
CA LYS A 205 18.12 -2.11 9.49
C LYS A 205 16.74 -1.45 9.50
N MET A 206 15.75 -2.22 9.06
CA MET A 206 14.36 -1.90 9.32
C MET A 206 14.03 -2.26 10.77
N GLY A 207 13.66 -1.28 11.57
CA GLY A 207 13.18 -1.46 12.93
C GLY A 207 11.65 -1.55 12.97
N VAL A 208 11.13 -2.51 13.74
CA VAL A 208 9.74 -2.52 14.21
C VAL A 208 9.76 -2.19 15.70
N ASP A 209 9.17 -1.05 16.05
CA ASP A 209 9.11 -0.54 17.42
C ASP A 209 7.66 -0.26 17.82
N TRP A 210 7.47 0.50 18.89
CA TRP A 210 6.21 1.03 19.34
C TRP A 210 6.28 2.54 19.56
N CYS A 211 5.13 3.19 19.49
CA CYS A 211 4.91 4.57 19.90
C CYS A 211 3.75 4.61 20.87
N ASP A 212 3.88 5.47 21.89
CA ASP A 212 2.74 5.84 22.73
C ASP A 212 1.64 6.45 21.84
N PRO A 213 0.36 6.08 22.03
CA PRO A 213 -0.73 6.49 21.14
C PRO A 213 -1.00 8.01 21.15
N ASP A 214 -0.54 8.73 22.19
CA ASP A 214 -0.62 10.19 22.29
C ASP A 214 0.67 10.88 21.81
N TYR A 215 1.73 10.12 21.53
CA TYR A 215 2.98 10.68 21.03
C TYR A 215 2.83 11.23 19.61
N ALA A 216 3.28 12.46 19.41
CA ALA A 216 3.32 13.15 18.14
C ALA A 216 4.67 13.84 17.96
N VAL A 217 5.35 13.57 16.85
CA VAL A 217 6.61 14.23 16.49
C VAL A 217 6.70 14.37 14.98
N GLY A 218 7.43 15.38 14.49
CA GLY A 218 7.55 15.66 13.05
C GLY A 218 8.18 14.56 12.19
N ARG A 219 8.82 13.55 12.79
CA ARG A 219 9.33 12.37 12.07
C ARG A 219 8.34 11.22 12.02
N LEU A 220 7.26 11.27 12.77
CA LEU A 220 6.24 10.22 12.84
C LEU A 220 5.07 10.60 11.94
N ARG A 221 4.69 9.68 11.03
CA ARG A 221 3.65 9.90 10.02
C ARG A 221 2.89 8.62 9.77
N SER A 222 1.56 8.69 9.67
CA SER A 222 0.76 7.53 9.24
C SER A 222 0.66 7.50 7.71
N ARG A 223 0.37 6.33 7.15
CA ARG A 223 -0.05 6.19 5.74
C ARG A 223 -1.54 5.92 5.72
N GLN A 224 -2.29 6.61 4.87
CA GLN A 224 -3.70 6.35 4.68
C GLN A 224 -3.91 5.06 3.90
N ALA A 225 -4.84 4.24 4.39
CA ALA A 225 -5.33 3.05 3.72
C ALA A 225 -6.78 3.28 3.26
N VAL A 226 -7.05 2.99 1.99
CA VAL A 226 -8.41 2.93 1.44
C VAL A 226 -8.74 1.48 1.12
N SER A 227 -9.77 0.97 1.76
CA SER A 227 -10.18 -0.44 1.80
C SER A 227 -11.67 -0.59 1.55
#